data_AF-A0A966YJ22-F1
#
_entry.id   AF-A0A966YJ22-F1
#
_cell.length_a   1.000
_cell.length_b   1.000
_cell.length_c   1.000
_cell.angle_alpha   90.00
_cell.angle_beta   90.00
_cell.angle_gamma   90.00
#
_symmetry.space_group_name_H-M   'P 1'
#
loop_
_entity.id
_entity.type
_entity.pdbx_description
1 polymer ?
#
loop_
_entity_poly.entity_id
_entity_poly.type
_entity_poly.pdbx_seq_one_letter_code
_entity_poly.pdbx_strand_id
1 'polypeptide(L)'
;DWYLLAAWLLAAGSLWMTLSNPRTPVGLFVLPVVLGLIGAAELSSREPFPQSPATQTWGVIHGSFNLAMSVSIVLGGLAGGMWLIQAGRLARKQAPLQGFRMPSLEKMSLWASRMVVIAACAGGSGFLSGMILNAVNRRRGLLETVPWNDPVVLRMGTLVVWLIIAAAISRLFSHRPEGRRVTAVLSLVSLVMLTASILWGVLGTTQHGMPPRQPVVAAPPAGGAA
;
A
#
# COMPACT_ATOMS: atom_id res chain seq x y z
N ASP A 1 -6.39 -12.06 -6.06
CA ASP A 1 -6.12 -10.62 -6.28
C ASP A 1 -5.78 -9.96 -4.94
N TRP A 2 -4.71 -9.16 -4.88
CA TRP A 2 -4.26 -8.48 -3.65
C TRP A 2 -5.09 -7.25 -3.28
N TYR A 3 -5.67 -6.54 -4.25
CA TYR A 3 -6.58 -5.41 -4.01
C TYR A 3 -7.86 -5.88 -3.34
N LEU A 4 -8.43 -6.99 -3.81
CA LEU A 4 -9.60 -7.60 -3.18
C LEU A 4 -9.30 -8.10 -1.76
N LEU A 5 -8.11 -8.68 -1.54
CA LEU A 5 -7.70 -9.11 -0.20
C LEU A 5 -7.56 -7.91 0.75
N ALA A 6 -6.99 -6.80 0.29
CA ALA A 6 -6.94 -5.56 1.05
C ALA A 6 -8.35 -5.00 1.35
N ALA A 7 -9.24 -5.01 0.35
CA ALA A 7 -10.64 -4.58 0.49
C ALA A 7 -11.37 -5.41 1.55
N TRP A 8 -11.20 -6.73 1.54
CA TRP A 8 -11.76 -7.64 2.55
C TRP A 8 -11.24 -7.35 3.96
N LEU A 9 -9.92 -7.17 4.13
CA LEU A 9 -9.33 -6.84 5.43
C LEU A 9 -9.87 -5.51 5.98
N LEU A 10 -9.95 -4.48 5.12
CA LEU A 10 -10.49 -3.18 5.51
C LEU A 10 -11.98 -3.24 5.82
N ALA A 11 -12.77 -3.98 5.03
CA ALA A 11 -14.20 -4.16 5.24
C ALA A 11 -14.47 -4.90 6.57
N ALA A 12 -13.75 -5.99 6.83
CA ALA A 12 -13.85 -6.74 8.08
C ALA A 12 -13.45 -5.89 9.30
N GLY A 13 -12.36 -5.12 9.19
CA GLY A 13 -11.94 -4.18 10.22
C GLY A 13 -12.98 -3.07 10.46
N SER A 14 -13.57 -2.52 9.39
CA SER A 14 -14.63 -1.51 9.47
C SER A 14 -15.89 -2.07 10.15
N LEU A 15 -16.29 -3.29 9.80
CA LEU A 15 -17.42 -3.98 10.44
C LEU A 15 -17.15 -4.17 11.93
N TRP A 16 -15.99 -4.72 12.29
CA TRP A 16 -15.58 -4.90 13.69
C TRP A 16 -15.62 -3.58 14.48
N MET A 17 -15.06 -2.51 13.91
CA MET A 17 -15.04 -1.19 14.53
C MET A 17 -16.44 -0.59 14.69
N THR A 18 -17.31 -0.79 13.69
CA THR A 18 -18.71 -0.34 13.72
C THR A 18 -19.49 -1.07 14.82
N LEU A 19 -19.31 -2.39 14.94
CA LEU A 19 -19.92 -3.19 16.00
C LEU A 19 -19.38 -2.82 17.39
N SER A 20 -18.07 -2.59 17.51
CA SER A 20 -17.43 -2.25 18.79
C SER A 20 -17.65 -0.81 19.22
N ASN A 21 -17.89 0.11 18.28
CA ASN A 21 -18.02 1.56 18.52
C ASN A 21 -19.15 2.16 17.65
N PRO A 22 -20.42 1.79 17.88
CA PRO A 22 -21.54 2.09 16.97
C PRO A 22 -21.84 3.59 16.80
N ARG A 23 -21.31 4.44 17.68
CA ARG A 23 -21.43 5.91 17.60
C ARG A 23 -20.34 6.57 16.75
N THR A 24 -19.36 5.79 16.28
CA THR A 24 -18.26 6.28 15.45
C THR A 24 -18.53 5.93 13.98
N PRO A 25 -18.62 6.93 13.08
CA PRO A 25 -18.97 6.73 11.68
C PRO A 25 -17.75 6.26 10.87
N VAL A 26 -17.08 5.20 11.33
CA VAL A 26 -15.86 4.65 10.74
C VAL A 26 -16.11 4.21 9.29
N GLY A 27 -17.27 3.59 9.04
CA GLY A 27 -17.67 3.14 7.71
C GLY A 27 -17.67 4.26 6.67
N LEU A 28 -18.00 5.50 7.04
CA LEU A 28 -17.98 6.64 6.11
C LEU A 28 -16.58 6.93 5.55
N PHE A 29 -15.54 6.66 6.35
CA PHE A 29 -14.15 6.88 5.96
C PHE A 29 -13.54 5.67 5.25
N VAL A 30 -13.89 4.46 5.68
CA VAL A 30 -13.30 3.22 5.13
C VAL A 30 -13.99 2.78 3.84
N LEU A 31 -15.32 2.95 3.72
CA LEU A 31 -16.10 2.47 2.58
C LEU A 31 -15.64 3.06 1.23
N PRO A 32 -15.36 4.36 1.08
CA PRO A 32 -14.82 4.89 -0.18
C PRO A 32 -13.52 4.21 -0.60
N VAL A 33 -12.66 3.87 0.37
CA VAL A 33 -11.40 3.17 0.10
C VAL A 33 -11.66 1.74 -0.34
N VAL A 34 -12.57 1.02 0.32
CA VAL A 34 -12.97 -0.34 -0.06
C VAL A 34 -13.52 -0.37 -1.49
N LEU A 35 -14.42 0.55 -1.83
CA LEU A 35 -14.98 0.66 -3.18
C LEU A 35 -13.91 1.02 -4.22
N GLY A 36 -12.98 1.93 -3.87
CA GLY A 36 -11.84 2.25 -4.72
C GLY A 36 -10.93 1.06 -4.99
N LEU A 37 -10.66 0.21 -3.98
CA LEU A 37 -9.87 -1.01 -4.15
C LEU A 37 -10.58 -2.06 -5.00
N ILE A 38 -11.89 -2.21 -4.84
CA ILE A 38 -12.71 -3.09 -5.70
C ILE A 38 -12.63 -2.59 -7.15
N GLY A 39 -12.79 -1.29 -7.37
CA GLY A 39 -12.61 -0.68 -8.70
C GLY A 39 -11.21 -0.95 -9.26
N ALA A 40 -10.15 -0.74 -8.48
CA ALA A 40 -8.77 -1.02 -8.91
C ALA A 40 -8.54 -2.48 -9.30
N ALA A 41 -9.21 -3.42 -8.62
CA ALA A 41 -9.13 -4.85 -8.96
C ALA A 41 -9.73 -5.14 -10.36
N GLU A 42 -10.79 -4.44 -10.75
CA GLU A 42 -11.39 -4.60 -12.09
C GLU A 42 -10.49 -4.05 -13.22
N LEU A 43 -9.64 -3.07 -12.92
CA LEU A 43 -8.66 -2.55 -13.89
C LEU A 43 -7.34 -3.33 -13.88
N SER A 44 -7.10 -4.20 -12.90
CA SER A 44 -5.87 -4.96 -12.77
C SER A 44 -5.82 -6.16 -13.72
N SER A 45 -4.62 -6.50 -14.20
CA SER A 45 -4.42 -7.76 -14.93
C SER A 45 -4.81 -8.95 -14.05
N ARG A 46 -5.50 -9.92 -14.66
CA ARG A 46 -5.90 -11.19 -14.04
C ARG A 46 -4.96 -12.34 -14.42
N GLU A 47 -3.94 -12.08 -15.23
CA GLU A 47 -2.99 -13.09 -15.63
C GLU A 47 -2.11 -13.52 -14.45
N PRO A 48 -2.06 -14.83 -14.12
CA PRO A 48 -1.14 -15.33 -13.12
C PRO A 48 0.29 -15.09 -13.57
N PHE A 49 1.11 -14.49 -12.70
CA PHE A 49 2.56 -14.45 -12.95
C PHE A 49 3.10 -15.87 -13.08
N PRO A 50 4.01 -16.16 -14.03
CA PRO A 50 4.67 -17.46 -14.09
C PRO A 50 5.43 -17.70 -12.79
N GLN A 51 5.18 -18.83 -12.10
CA GLN A 51 5.84 -19.13 -10.82
C GLN A 51 6.42 -20.55 -10.81
N SER A 52 7.70 -20.67 -10.43
CA SER A 52 8.25 -21.91 -9.87
C SER A 52 7.93 -22.02 -8.36
N PRO A 53 8.00 -23.21 -7.73
CA PRO A 53 7.68 -23.39 -6.30
C PRO A 53 8.46 -22.46 -5.35
N ALA A 54 9.74 -22.20 -5.63
CA ALA A 54 10.56 -21.30 -4.80
C ALA A 54 10.16 -19.83 -4.95
N THR A 55 9.77 -19.43 -6.16
CA THR A 55 9.18 -18.11 -6.44
C THR A 55 7.81 -17.94 -5.80
N GLN A 56 7.06 -19.02 -5.60
CA GLN A 56 5.74 -18.97 -4.97
C GLN A 56 5.84 -18.59 -3.49
N THR A 57 6.76 -19.21 -2.73
CA THR A 57 6.93 -18.87 -1.31
C THR A 57 7.40 -17.42 -1.12
N TRP A 58 8.46 -17.01 -1.83
CA TRP A 58 8.97 -15.65 -1.73
C TRP A 58 7.98 -14.61 -2.28
N GLY A 59 7.23 -14.93 -3.33
CA GLY A 59 6.17 -14.09 -3.87
C GLY A 59 5.04 -13.87 -2.86
N VAL A 60 4.60 -14.91 -2.14
CA VAL A 60 3.58 -14.78 -1.08
C VAL A 60 4.11 -13.95 0.10
N ILE A 61 5.36 -14.18 0.55
CA ILE A 61 5.97 -13.39 1.63
C ILE A 61 6.04 -11.91 1.23
N HIS A 62 6.54 -11.63 0.02
CA HIS A 62 6.65 -10.28 -0.51
C HIS A 62 5.27 -9.60 -0.63
N GLY A 63 4.29 -10.28 -1.23
CA GLY A 63 2.92 -9.78 -1.35
C GLY A 63 2.27 -9.51 0.00
N SER A 64 2.49 -10.39 0.99
CA SER A 64 1.93 -10.24 2.35
C SER A 64 2.49 -9.01 3.07
N PHE A 65 3.79 -8.74 2.96
CA PHE A 65 4.37 -7.52 3.52
C PHE A 65 3.87 -6.25 2.83
N ASN A 66 3.73 -6.25 1.50
CA ASN A 66 3.15 -5.12 0.77
C ASN A 66 1.67 -4.88 1.13
N LEU A 67 0.91 -5.95 1.33
CA LEU A 67 -0.48 -5.88 1.81
C LEU A 67 -0.52 -5.26 3.21
N ALA A 68 0.30 -5.76 4.15
CA ALA A 68 0.37 -5.24 5.51
C ALA A 68 0.79 -3.77 5.55
N MET A 69 1.77 -3.39 4.73
CA MET A 69 2.18 -2.00 4.54
C MET A 69 1.00 -1.15 4.05
N SER A 70 0.33 -1.56 2.98
CA SER A 70 -0.73 -0.78 2.34
C SER A 70 -1.94 -0.58 3.24
N VAL A 71 -2.39 -1.65 3.90
CA VAL A 71 -3.50 -1.58 4.88
C VAL A 71 -3.12 -0.66 6.04
N SER A 72 -1.89 -0.74 6.54
CA SER A 72 -1.42 0.13 7.62
C SER A 72 -1.38 1.60 7.18
N ILE A 73 -0.91 1.92 5.97
CA ILE A 73 -0.93 3.28 5.42
C ILE A 73 -2.37 3.82 5.36
N VAL A 74 -3.31 3.02 4.86
CA VAL A 74 -4.73 3.41 4.80
C VAL A 74 -5.27 3.70 6.19
N LEU A 75 -5.14 2.76 7.13
CA LEU A 75 -5.65 2.94 8.49
C LEU A 75 -5.02 4.15 9.19
N GLY A 76 -3.71 4.35 9.02
CA GLY A 76 -2.99 5.50 9.55
C GLY A 76 -3.45 6.81 8.93
N GLY A 77 -3.62 6.85 7.60
CA GLY A 77 -4.09 8.02 6.86
C GLY A 77 -5.53 8.41 7.21
N LEU A 78 -6.43 7.43 7.36
CA LEU A 78 -7.79 7.67 7.82
C LEU A 78 -7.80 8.23 9.25
N ALA A 79 -7.02 7.65 10.17
CA ALA A 79 -6.88 8.17 11.53
C ALA A 79 -6.31 9.60 11.54
N GLY A 80 -5.31 9.89 10.70
CA GLY A 80 -4.73 11.23 10.53
C GLY A 80 -5.72 12.24 9.95
N GLY A 81 -6.50 11.85 8.93
CA GLY A 81 -7.55 12.68 8.35
C GLY A 81 -8.65 13.01 9.35
N MET A 82 -9.17 12.00 10.06
CA MET A 82 -10.14 12.19 11.14
C MET A 82 -9.59 13.11 12.24
N TRP A 83 -8.31 12.96 12.60
CA TRP A 83 -7.64 13.83 13.55
C TRP A 83 -7.64 15.29 13.09
N LEU A 84 -7.26 15.56 11.83
CA LEU A 84 -7.20 16.92 11.27
C LEU A 84 -8.58 17.57 11.19
N ILE A 85 -9.60 16.80 10.78
CA ILE A 85 -11.00 17.26 10.74
C ILE A 85 -11.45 17.66 12.15
N GLN A 86 -11.22 16.80 13.16
CA GLN A 86 -11.65 17.07 14.53
C GLN A 86 -10.87 18.22 15.17
N ALA A 87 -9.56 18.29 14.95
CA ALA A 87 -8.73 19.38 15.45
C ALA A 87 -9.15 20.72 14.85
N GLY A 88 -9.41 20.77 13.54
CA GLY A 88 -9.92 21.96 12.85
C GLY A 88 -11.31 22.38 13.34
N ARG A 89 -12.21 21.42 13.60
CA ARG A 89 -13.54 21.68 14.17
C ARG A 89 -13.45 22.31 15.56
N LEU A 90 -12.59 21.77 16.42
CA LEU A 90 -12.37 22.28 17.77
C LEU A 90 -11.72 23.67 17.76
N ALA A 91 -10.75 23.90 16.88
CA ALA A 91 -10.15 25.22 16.69
C ALA A 91 -11.18 26.30 16.30
N ARG A 92 -12.21 25.92 15.52
CA ARG A 92 -13.33 26.78 15.15
C ARG A 92 -14.49 26.80 16.15
N LYS A 93 -14.36 26.13 17.32
CA LYS A 93 -15.41 26.02 18.36
C LYS A 93 -16.76 25.48 17.84
N GLN A 94 -16.73 24.64 16.82
CA GLN A 94 -17.94 24.08 16.21
C GLN A 94 -18.46 22.89 17.03
N ALA A 95 -19.77 22.87 17.27
CA ALA A 95 -20.43 21.76 17.95
C ALA A 95 -20.26 20.44 17.17
N PRO A 96 -20.22 19.28 17.85
CA PRO A 96 -20.30 17.99 17.17
C PRO A 96 -21.60 17.89 16.37
N LEU A 97 -21.53 17.39 15.13
CA LEU A 97 -22.71 17.01 14.37
C LEU A 97 -23.44 15.89 15.14
N GLN A 98 -24.77 16.00 15.27
CA GLN A 98 -25.59 14.98 15.92
C GLN A 98 -25.34 13.61 15.26
N GLY A 99 -25.13 12.57 16.08
CA GLY A 99 -24.79 11.22 15.60
C GLY A 99 -23.33 11.02 15.14
N PHE A 100 -22.51 12.08 15.03
CA PHE A 100 -21.14 12.01 14.53
C PHE A 100 -20.11 12.15 15.66
N ARG A 101 -19.91 11.08 16.43
CA ARG A 101 -18.94 11.07 17.53
C ARG A 101 -17.64 10.42 17.08
N MET A 102 -16.66 11.24 16.72
CA MET A 102 -15.29 10.77 16.44
C MET A 102 -14.58 10.32 17.72
N PRO A 103 -13.56 9.43 17.63
CA PRO A 103 -12.72 9.08 18.77
C PRO A 103 -12.00 10.31 19.35
N SER A 104 -11.32 10.17 20.49
CA SER A 104 -10.51 11.27 21.02
C SER A 104 -9.31 11.56 20.10
N LEU A 105 -8.87 12.83 20.09
CA LEU A 105 -7.67 13.25 19.34
C LEU A 105 -6.43 12.42 19.73
N GLU A 106 -6.32 12.06 21.01
CA GLU A 106 -5.21 11.23 21.50
C GLU A 106 -5.25 9.81 20.91
N LYS A 107 -6.42 9.16 20.93
CA LYS A 107 -6.58 7.80 20.39
C LYS A 107 -6.27 7.76 18.89
N MET A 108 -6.76 8.74 18.13
CA MET A 108 -6.47 8.83 16.69
C MET A 108 -4.99 9.11 16.42
N SER A 109 -4.34 9.99 17.18
CA SER A 109 -2.91 10.25 17.03
C SER A 109 -2.07 9.02 17.36
N LEU A 110 -2.43 8.26 18.39
CA LEU A 110 -1.76 7.02 18.76
C LEU A 110 -1.92 5.95 17.68
N TRP A 111 -3.13 5.81 17.13
CA TRP A 111 -3.40 4.90 16.02
C TRP A 111 -2.63 5.30 14.77
N ALA A 112 -2.66 6.57 14.37
CA ALA A 112 -1.90 7.09 13.25
C ALA A 112 -0.39 6.81 13.39
N SER A 113 0.17 7.10 14.57
CA SER A 113 1.59 6.85 14.88
C SER A 113 1.96 5.37 14.78
N ARG A 114 1.17 4.48 15.40
CA ARG A 114 1.37 3.02 15.35
C ARG A 114 1.31 2.50 13.91
N MET A 115 0.32 2.94 13.15
CA MET A 115 0.12 2.50 11.77
C MET A 115 1.27 2.94 10.85
N VAL A 116 1.78 4.18 11.00
CA VAL A 116 2.95 4.63 10.22
C VAL A 116 4.19 3.79 10.53
N VAL A 117 4.42 3.45 11.81
CA VAL A 117 5.53 2.57 12.22
C VAL A 117 5.38 1.18 11.63
N ILE A 118 4.19 0.57 11.72
CA ILE A 118 3.92 -0.76 11.14
C ILE A 118 4.11 -0.72 9.62
N ALA A 119 3.62 0.33 8.95
CA ALA A 119 3.81 0.53 7.51
C ALA A 119 5.29 0.60 7.13
N ALA A 120 6.11 1.34 7.88
CA ALA A 120 7.55 1.43 7.63
C ALA A 120 8.25 0.08 7.81
N CYS A 121 7.97 -0.65 8.89
CA CYS A 121 8.55 -1.97 9.12
C CYS A 121 8.10 -2.98 8.06
N ALA A 122 6.81 -3.05 7.75
CA ALA A 122 6.26 -3.95 6.75
C ALA A 122 6.79 -3.60 5.34
N GLY A 123 6.86 -2.30 5.01
CA GLY A 123 7.40 -1.82 3.74
C GLY A 123 8.88 -2.14 3.57
N GLY A 124 9.70 -1.94 4.60
CA GLY A 124 11.11 -2.33 4.60
C GLY A 124 11.30 -3.84 4.40
N SER A 125 10.56 -4.66 5.15
CA SER A 125 10.58 -6.12 5.01
C SER A 125 10.04 -6.60 3.65
N GLY A 126 9.02 -5.93 3.11
CA GLY A 126 8.49 -6.19 1.79
C GLY A 126 9.50 -5.89 0.70
N PHE A 127 10.16 -4.74 0.78
CA PHE A 127 11.20 -4.35 -0.17
C PHE A 127 12.38 -5.34 -0.13
N LEU A 128 12.86 -5.68 1.07
CA LEU A 128 13.96 -6.65 1.25
C LEU A 128 13.58 -8.05 0.73
N SER A 129 12.38 -8.53 1.02
CA SER A 129 11.93 -9.83 0.49
C SER A 129 11.79 -9.80 -1.04
N GLY A 130 11.43 -8.67 -1.64
CA GLY A 130 11.45 -8.48 -3.10
C GLY A 130 12.87 -8.55 -3.69
N MET A 131 13.86 -7.98 -3.00
CA MET A 131 15.27 -8.11 -3.38
C MET A 131 15.74 -9.57 -3.35
N ILE A 132 15.36 -10.31 -2.31
CA ILE A 132 15.68 -11.74 -2.19
C ILE A 132 15.01 -12.53 -3.31
N LEU A 133 13.74 -12.29 -3.58
CA LEU A 133 13.00 -12.91 -4.69
C LEU A 133 13.72 -12.67 -6.04
N ASN A 134 14.13 -11.43 -6.32
CA ASN A 134 14.83 -11.08 -7.56
C ASN A 134 16.21 -11.77 -7.65
N ALA A 135 16.93 -11.86 -6.52
CA ALA A 135 18.22 -12.56 -6.46
C ALA A 135 18.08 -14.08 -6.66
N VAL A 136 17.03 -14.70 -6.12
CA VAL A 136 16.73 -16.12 -6.32
C VAL A 136 16.39 -16.40 -7.78
N ASN A 137 15.58 -15.54 -8.41
CA ASN A 137 15.25 -15.64 -9.84
C ASN A 137 16.51 -15.59 -10.70
N ARG A 138 17.40 -14.62 -10.42
CA ARG A 138 18.68 -14.48 -11.13
C ARG A 138 19.54 -15.72 -11.01
N ARG A 139 19.72 -16.25 -9.79
CA ARG A 139 20.62 -17.38 -9.53
C ARG A 139 20.14 -18.69 -10.15
N ARG A 140 18.83 -18.90 -10.22
CA ARG A 140 18.24 -20.16 -10.67
C ARG A 140 17.76 -20.14 -12.12
N GLY A 141 17.88 -19.00 -12.82
CA GLY A 141 17.42 -18.85 -14.21
C GLY A 141 15.94 -19.12 -14.40
N LEU A 142 15.14 -18.95 -13.34
CA LEU A 142 13.74 -19.41 -13.30
C LEU A 142 12.80 -18.48 -14.07
N LEU A 143 13.02 -17.17 -13.94
CA LEU A 143 12.17 -16.11 -14.46
C LEU A 143 13.01 -14.89 -14.79
N GLU A 144 12.46 -14.03 -15.63
CA GLU A 144 13.06 -12.73 -15.95
C GLU A 144 13.22 -11.89 -14.67
N THR A 145 14.41 -11.34 -14.45
CA THR A 145 14.73 -10.54 -13.26
C THR A 145 14.29 -9.11 -13.48
N VAL A 146 13.70 -8.49 -12.47
CA VAL A 146 13.28 -7.09 -12.54
C VAL A 146 14.52 -6.18 -12.43
N PRO A 147 14.76 -5.28 -13.40
CA PRO A 147 15.85 -4.30 -13.32
C PRO A 147 15.67 -3.30 -12.16
N TRP A 148 16.77 -2.80 -11.61
CA TRP A 148 16.73 -1.81 -10.51
C TRP A 148 16.20 -0.44 -10.94
N ASN A 149 16.30 -0.11 -12.22
CA ASN A 149 15.76 1.10 -12.82
C ASN A 149 14.30 0.92 -13.28
N ASP A 150 13.67 -0.23 -13.02
CA ASP A 150 12.26 -0.43 -13.31
C ASP A 150 11.41 0.60 -12.52
N PRO A 151 10.46 1.29 -13.17
CA PRO A 151 9.63 2.32 -12.52
C PRO A 151 8.88 1.82 -11.28
N VAL A 152 8.53 0.54 -11.21
CA VAL A 152 7.88 -0.08 -10.04
C VAL A 152 8.83 -0.13 -8.85
N VAL A 153 10.07 -0.57 -9.07
CA VAL A 153 11.09 -0.68 -8.02
C VAL A 153 11.42 0.70 -7.46
N LEU A 154 11.65 1.69 -8.33
CA LEU A 154 11.95 3.06 -7.93
C LEU A 154 10.81 3.70 -7.15
N ARG A 155 9.57 3.52 -7.62
CA ARG A 155 8.37 4.05 -6.96
C ARG A 155 8.16 3.43 -5.58
N MET A 156 8.25 2.11 -5.47
CA MET A 156 8.10 1.43 -4.18
C MET A 156 9.27 1.72 -3.23
N GLY A 157 10.50 1.79 -3.73
CA GLY A 157 11.66 2.19 -2.94
C GLY A 157 11.50 3.61 -2.37
N THR A 158 11.02 4.56 -3.19
CA THR A 158 10.73 5.93 -2.76
C THR A 158 9.66 5.97 -1.67
N LEU A 159 8.57 5.21 -1.84
CA LEU A 159 7.51 5.11 -0.83
C LEU A 159 8.05 4.53 0.49
N VAL A 160 8.86 3.48 0.45
CA VAL A 160 9.45 2.86 1.65
C VAL A 160 10.39 3.82 2.37
N VAL A 161 11.27 4.51 1.64
CA VAL A 161 12.15 5.54 2.21
C VAL A 161 11.34 6.64 2.89
N TRP A 162 10.28 7.11 2.23
CA TRP A 162 9.36 8.09 2.82
C TRP A 162 8.73 7.58 4.12
N LEU A 163 8.22 6.34 4.15
CA LEU A 163 7.59 5.78 5.35
C LEU A 163 8.57 5.65 6.52
N ILE A 164 9.83 5.30 6.25
CA ILE A 164 10.89 5.26 7.26
C ILE A 164 11.13 6.67 7.84
N ILE A 165 11.23 7.69 6.97
CA ILE A 165 11.37 9.09 7.40
C ILE A 165 10.15 9.53 8.22
N ALA A 166 8.94 9.25 7.74
CA ALA A 166 7.69 9.59 8.42
C ALA A 166 7.59 8.91 9.79
N ALA A 167 7.98 7.65 9.91
CA ALA A 167 8.02 6.92 11.18
C ALA A 167 9.05 7.51 12.14
N ALA A 168 10.25 7.84 11.65
CA ALA A 168 11.31 8.46 12.43
C ALA A 168 10.87 9.84 12.97
N ILE A 169 10.31 10.71 12.11
CA ILE A 169 9.80 12.02 12.51
C ILE A 169 8.65 11.87 13.52
N SER A 170 7.70 10.97 13.26
CA SER A 170 6.56 10.73 14.16
C SER A 170 7.02 10.31 15.56
N ARG A 171 8.08 9.50 15.66
CA ARG A 171 8.69 9.13 16.95
C ARG A 171 9.42 10.29 17.59
N LEU A 172 10.26 11.00 16.85
CA LEU A 172 11.06 12.11 17.37
C LEU A 172 10.20 13.26 17.90
N PHE A 173 9.09 13.57 17.24
CA PHE A 173 8.18 14.64 17.64
C PHE A 173 7.08 14.19 18.63
N SER A 174 7.03 12.90 19.01
CA SER A 174 5.96 12.36 19.87
C SER A 174 5.81 13.06 21.23
N HIS A 175 6.91 13.59 21.78
CA HIS A 175 6.93 14.32 23.05
C HIS A 175 6.67 15.83 22.90
N ARG A 176 6.58 16.35 21.66
CA ARG A 176 6.34 17.78 21.43
C ARG A 176 4.84 18.08 21.39
N PRO A 177 4.40 19.27 21.84
CA PRO A 177 2.98 19.66 21.79
C PRO A 177 2.36 19.54 20.39
N GLU A 178 3.16 19.84 19.36
CA GLU A 178 2.74 19.80 17.95
C GLU A 178 2.84 18.42 17.30
N GLY A 179 3.47 17.44 17.96
CA GLY A 179 3.80 16.14 17.38
C GLY A 179 2.60 15.35 16.87
N ARG A 180 1.45 15.52 17.52
CA ARG A 180 0.18 14.87 17.12
C ARG A 180 -0.30 15.38 15.75
N ARG A 181 -0.18 16.68 15.51
CA ARG A 181 -0.54 17.30 14.22
C ARG A 181 0.43 16.88 13.14
N VAL A 182 1.74 16.89 13.42
CA VAL A 182 2.78 16.45 12.50
C VAL A 182 2.53 15.00 12.07
N THR A 183 2.29 14.10 13.03
CA THR A 183 1.98 12.69 12.76
C THR A 183 0.75 12.55 11.87
N ALA A 184 -0.34 13.28 12.17
CA ALA A 184 -1.57 13.23 11.37
C ALA A 184 -1.34 13.67 9.92
N VAL A 185 -0.54 14.72 9.70
CA VAL A 185 -0.18 15.18 8.35
C VAL A 185 0.69 14.15 7.63
N LEU A 186 1.73 13.61 8.29
CA LEU A 186 2.60 12.59 7.70
C LEU A 186 1.83 11.33 7.28
N SER A 187 0.88 10.88 8.11
CA SER A 187 -0.01 9.77 7.78
C SER A 187 -0.87 10.08 6.56
N LEU A 188 -1.43 11.29 6.47
CA LEU A 188 -2.26 11.69 5.33
C LEU A 188 -1.43 11.80 4.04
N VAL A 189 -0.23 12.38 4.10
CA VAL A 189 0.70 12.44 2.97
C VAL A 189 1.09 11.03 2.52
N SER A 190 1.34 10.11 3.46
CA SER A 190 1.64 8.71 3.14
C SER A 190 0.49 8.02 2.40
N LEU A 191 -0.76 8.29 2.79
CA LEU A 191 -1.94 7.81 2.08
C LEU A 191 -2.03 8.40 0.66
N VAL A 192 -1.79 9.70 0.50
CA VAL A 192 -1.77 10.34 -0.82
C VAL A 192 -0.68 9.72 -1.71
N MET A 193 0.52 9.50 -1.17
CA MET A 193 1.62 8.86 -1.91
C MET A 193 1.30 7.42 -2.31
N LEU A 194 0.68 6.63 -1.43
CA LEU A 194 0.21 5.28 -1.78
C LEU A 194 -0.83 5.32 -2.89
N THR A 195 -1.84 6.19 -2.78
CA THR A 195 -2.88 6.33 -3.80
C THR A 195 -2.28 6.74 -5.14
N ALA A 196 -1.38 7.72 -5.16
CA ALA A 196 -0.67 8.12 -6.36
C ALA A 196 0.16 6.96 -6.95
N SER A 197 0.80 6.16 -6.09
CA SER A 197 1.56 4.98 -6.52
C SER A 197 0.68 3.91 -7.17
N ILE A 198 -0.50 3.64 -6.61
CA ILE A 198 -1.48 2.70 -7.17
C ILE A 198 -2.03 3.24 -8.50
N LEU A 199 -2.46 4.50 -8.55
CA LEU A 199 -2.98 5.13 -9.77
C LEU A 199 -1.95 5.09 -10.89
N TRP A 200 -0.69 5.40 -10.60
CA TRP A 200 0.40 5.27 -11.56
C TRP A 200 0.60 3.82 -12.03
N GLY A 201 0.48 2.83 -11.13
CA GLY A 201 0.62 1.43 -11.47
C GLY A 201 -0.51 0.87 -12.33
N VAL A 202 -1.75 1.32 -12.10
CA VAL A 202 -2.94 0.88 -12.85
C VAL A 202 -3.05 1.58 -14.20
N LEU A 203 -2.67 2.86 -14.28
CA LEU A 203 -2.82 3.68 -15.49
C LEU A 203 -1.54 3.75 -16.34
N GLY A 204 -0.38 3.49 -15.75
CA GLY A 204 0.92 3.60 -16.42
C GLY A 204 1.34 2.32 -17.14
N THR A 205 2.12 2.48 -18.21
CA THR A 205 2.78 1.35 -18.88
C THR A 205 3.89 0.80 -17.99
N THR A 206 3.73 -0.40 -17.44
CA THR A 206 4.82 -1.10 -16.72
C THR A 206 5.24 -2.34 -17.50
N GLN A 207 6.53 -2.68 -17.47
CA GLN A 207 7.05 -3.89 -18.14
C GLN A 207 6.70 -5.18 -17.37
N HIS A 208 6.01 -5.07 -16.24
CA HIS A 208 5.60 -6.20 -15.42
C HIS A 208 4.42 -6.92 -16.08
N GLY A 209 4.66 -8.17 -16.51
CA GLY A 209 3.64 -9.04 -17.09
C GLY A 209 3.68 -9.18 -18.60
N MET A 210 4.65 -8.58 -19.31
CA MET A 210 4.86 -8.95 -20.71
C MET A 210 5.45 -10.36 -20.80
N PRO A 211 4.86 -11.27 -21.59
CA PRO A 211 5.48 -12.56 -21.86
C PRO A 211 6.88 -12.35 -22.43
N PRO A 212 7.83 -13.25 -22.15
CA PRO A 212 9.15 -13.21 -22.78
C PRO A 212 8.95 -13.06 -24.29
N ARG A 213 9.63 -12.09 -24.91
CA ARG A 213 9.62 -11.91 -26.37
C ARG A 213 10.05 -13.24 -26.96
N GLN A 214 9.11 -13.99 -27.55
CA GLN A 214 9.48 -15.22 -28.25
C GLN A 214 10.49 -14.81 -29.32
N PRO A 215 11.71 -15.40 -29.34
CA PRO A 215 12.63 -15.14 -30.42
C PRO A 215 11.90 -15.53 -31.70
N VAL A 216 11.80 -14.57 -32.63
CA VAL A 216 11.29 -14.83 -33.98
C VAL A 216 12.19 -15.93 -34.52
N VAL A 217 11.67 -17.16 -34.58
CA VAL A 217 12.35 -18.27 -35.24
C VAL A 217 12.42 -17.86 -36.70
N ALA A 218 13.61 -17.44 -37.14
CA ALA A 218 13.86 -17.18 -38.54
C ALA A 218 13.51 -18.46 -39.30
N ALA A 219 12.55 -18.36 -40.22
CA ALA A 219 12.17 -19.47 -41.07
C ALA A 219 13.44 -20.01 -41.76
N PRO A 220 13.66 -21.34 -41.80
CA PRO A 220 14.80 -21.89 -42.50
C PRO A 220 14.75 -21.45 -43.98
N PRO A 221 15.91 -21.15 -44.60
CA PRO A 221 15.94 -20.77 -46.00
C PRO A 221 15.29 -21.90 -46.83
N ALA A 222 14.32 -21.53 -47.65
CA ALA A 222 13.71 -22.46 -48.60
C ALA A 222 14.83 -23.06 -49.45
N GLY A 223 15.10 -24.36 -49.24
CA GLY A 223 16.10 -25.09 -49.99
C GLY A 223 15.82 -24.97 -51.47
N GLY A 224 16.81 -24.50 -52.22
CA GLY A 224 16.78 -24.52 -53.67
C GLY A 224 16.67 -25.96 -54.16
N ALA A 225 15.61 -26.24 -54.90
CA ALA A 225 15.56 -27.40 -55.77
C ALA A 225 16.32 -27.03 -57.06
N ALA A 226 17.43 -27.74 -57.29
CA ALA A 226 18.07 -27.88 -58.60
C ALA A 226 17.54 -29.14 -59.28
#